data_AF-A0A3A8IM26-F1
#
_entry.id   AF-A0A3A8IM26-F1
#
_cell.length_a   1.000
_cell.length_b   1.000
_cell.length_c   1.000
_cell.angle_alpha   90.00
_cell.angle_beta   90.00
_cell.angle_gamma   90.00
#
_symmetry.space_group_name_H-M   'P 1'
#
loop_
_entity.id
_entity.type
_entity.pdbx_description
1 polymer ?
#
loop_
_entity_poly.entity_id
_entity_poly.type
_entity_poly.pdbx_seq_one_letter_code
_entity_poly.pdbx_strand_id
1 'polypeptide(L)'
;MLMATVDELLAQALRLSTDDRARLAQELLLSLDERTEDPEAEVAWGAELSRRAQEVLDGTVELVSFEEAKRQMEERARRRR
;
A
#
# COMPACT_ATOMS: atom_id res chain seq x y z
N MET A 1 -15.97 -13.81 26.26
CA MET A 1 -15.15 -14.37 25.19
C MET A 1 -13.72 -13.91 25.41
N LEU A 2 -12.77 -14.82 25.61
CA LEU A 2 -11.35 -14.44 25.53
C LEU A 2 -11.08 -14.09 24.06
N MET A 3 -10.61 -12.87 23.80
CA MET A 3 -10.11 -12.51 22.47
C MET A 3 -8.69 -13.08 22.35
N ALA A 4 -8.42 -13.81 21.28
CA ALA A 4 -7.07 -14.27 20.96
C ALA A 4 -6.16 -13.05 20.72
N THR A 5 -4.91 -13.14 21.17
CA THR A 5 -3.89 -12.14 20.90
C THR A 5 -3.50 -12.13 19.41
N VAL A 6 -2.91 -11.03 18.94
CA VAL A 6 -2.43 -10.91 17.55
C VAL A 6 -1.42 -12.02 17.23
N ASP A 7 -0.52 -12.34 18.16
CA ASP A 7 0.48 -13.39 17.97
C ASP A 7 -0.14 -14.79 17.85
N GLU A 8 -1.17 -15.08 18.65
CA GLU A 8 -1.91 -16.34 18.55
C GLU A 8 -2.67 -16.47 17.23
N LEU A 9 -3.24 -15.38 16.73
CA LEU A 9 -3.93 -15.36 15.43
C LEU A 9 -2.95 -15.47 14.27
N LEU A 10 -1.79 -14.80 14.36
CA LEU A 10 -0.74 -14.91 13.35
C LEU A 10 -0.19 -16.33 13.29
N ALA A 11 0.08 -16.96 14.44
CA ALA A 11 0.55 -18.34 14.50
C ALA A 11 -0.46 -19.32 13.89
N GLN A 12 -1.76 -19.06 14.04
CA GLN A 12 -2.82 -19.85 13.40
C GLN A 12 -2.88 -19.61 11.89
N ALA A 13 -2.84 -18.35 11.45
CA ALA A 13 -2.85 -17.97 10.04
C ALA A 13 -1.67 -18.59 9.27
N LEU A 14 -0.48 -18.62 9.87
CA LEU A 14 0.71 -19.21 9.24
C LEU A 14 0.63 -20.73 9.02
N ARG A 15 -0.30 -21.43 9.69
CA ARG A 15 -0.54 -22.87 9.47
C ARG A 15 -1.48 -23.15 8.29
N LEU A 16 -2.15 -22.14 7.76
CA LEU A 16 -3.04 -22.27 6.60
C LEU A 16 -2.25 -22.54 5.32
N SER A 17 -2.96 -23.04 4.30
CA SER A 17 -2.42 -23.11 2.93
C SER A 17 -2.02 -21.73 2.41
N THR A 18 -1.13 -21.65 1.42
CA THR A 18 -0.74 -20.36 0.84
C THR A 18 -1.93 -19.57 0.30
N ASP A 19 -2.89 -20.25 -0.33
CA ASP A 19 -4.08 -19.63 -0.90
C ASP A 19 -5.01 -19.09 0.19
N ASP A 20 -5.23 -19.84 1.26
CA ASP A 20 -6.04 -19.40 2.39
C ASP A 20 -5.39 -18.24 3.16
N ARG A 21 -4.05 -18.23 3.26
CA ARG A 21 -3.32 -17.07 3.82
C ARG A 21 -3.50 -15.83 2.95
N ALA A 22 -3.42 -15.97 1.62
CA ALA A 22 -3.63 -14.87 0.70
C ALA A 22 -5.05 -14.31 0.82
N ARG A 23 -6.06 -15.19 0.89
CA ARG A 23 -7.45 -14.79 1.11
C ARG A 23 -7.64 -14.07 2.45
N LEU A 24 -7.11 -14.63 3.55
CA LEU A 24 -7.20 -14.00 4.86
C LEU A 24 -6.51 -12.63 4.89
N ALA A 25 -5.33 -12.50 4.27
CA ALA A 25 -4.64 -11.21 4.18
C ALA A 25 -5.46 -10.17 3.40
N GLN A 26 -6.10 -10.59 2.30
CA GLN A 26 -6.98 -9.70 1.51
C GLN A 26 -8.17 -9.20 2.34
N GLU A 27 -8.90 -10.10 3.00
CA GLU A 27 -10.06 -9.73 3.83
C GLU A 27 -9.67 -8.78 4.97
N LEU A 28 -8.52 -9.04 5.62
CA LEU A 28 -8.00 -8.15 6.66
C LEU A 28 -7.64 -6.77 6.10
N LEU A 29 -7.03 -6.69 4.91
CA LEU A 29 -6.73 -5.42 4.26
C LEU A 29 -8.01 -4.65 3.91
N LEU A 30 -9.01 -5.31 3.31
CA LEU A 30 -10.28 -4.68 2.97
C LEU A 30 -11.00 -4.12 4.22
N SER A 31 -10.89 -4.81 5.36
CA SER A 31 -11.46 -4.32 6.63
C SER A 31 -10.82 -3.02 7.15
N LEU A 32 -9.64 -2.66 6.66
CA LEU A 32 -8.97 -1.40 6.97
C LEU A 32 -9.45 -0.27 6.05
N ASP A 33 -9.76 -0.58 4.79
CA ASP A 33 -10.24 0.41 3.82
C ASP A 33 -11.56 1.04 4.27
N GLU A 34 -12.48 0.24 4.83
CA GLU A 34 -13.76 0.73 5.39
C GLU A 34 -13.62 1.74 6.53
N ARG A 35 -12.43 1.83 7.15
CA ARG A 35 -12.19 2.70 8.32
C ARG A 35 -11.49 4.01 7.97
N THR A 36 -11.05 4.19 6.72
CA THR A 36 -10.04 5.21 6.38
C THR A 36 -10.36 6.03 5.13
N GLU A 37 -11.63 6.07 4.71
CA GLU A 37 -12.06 6.99 3.65
C GLU A 37 -12.06 8.43 4.19
N ASP A 38 -10.92 9.11 4.08
CA ASP A 38 -10.83 10.57 4.16
C ASP A 38 -11.14 11.13 2.76
N PRO A 39 -12.34 11.71 2.53
CA PRO A 39 -12.71 12.21 1.22
C PRO A 39 -11.77 13.31 0.72
N GLU A 40 -11.11 14.04 1.63
CA GLU A 40 -10.14 15.07 1.26
C GLU A 40 -8.85 14.45 0.71
N ALA A 41 -8.46 13.26 1.19
CA ALA A 41 -7.29 12.54 0.69
C ALA A 41 -7.47 12.10 -0.77
N GLU A 42 -8.65 11.58 -1.14
CA GLU A 42 -8.95 11.20 -2.53
C GLU A 42 -8.93 12.41 -3.47
N VAL A 43 -9.52 13.53 -3.05
CA VAL A 43 -9.52 14.78 -3.84
C VAL A 43 -8.09 15.31 -3.99
N ALA A 44 -7.31 15.36 -2.91
CA ALA A 44 -5.93 15.81 -2.94
C ALA A 44 -5.05 14.89 -3.82
N TRP A 45 -5.29 13.58 -3.78
CA TRP A 45 -4.57 12.61 -4.60
C TRP A 45 -4.88 12.77 -6.09
N GLY A 46 -6.16 12.96 -6.44
CA GLY A 46 -6.56 13.27 -7.81
C GLY A 46 -5.90 14.54 -8.35
N ALA A 47 -5.91 15.62 -7.56
CA ALA A 47 -5.25 16.88 -7.93
C ALA A 47 -3.73 16.71 -8.15
N GLU A 48 -3.05 15.95 -7.29
CA GLU A 48 -1.62 15.67 -7.42
C GLU A 48 -1.30 14.83 -8.66
N LEU A 49 -2.11 13.83 -9.00
CA LEU A 49 -1.95 13.04 -10.22
C LEU A 49 -2.09 13.91 -11.47
N SER A 50 -3.12 14.77 -11.52
CA SER A 50 -3.30 15.71 -12.63
C SER A 50 -2.11 16.67 -12.76
N ARG A 51 -1.63 17.22 -11.64
CA ARG A 51 -0.46 18.10 -11.62
C ARG A 51 0.78 17.39 -12.19
N ARG A 52 1.09 16.18 -11.71
CA ARG A 52 2.26 15.42 -12.18
C ARG A 52 2.15 15.04 -13.65
N ALA A 53 0.97 14.64 -14.11
CA ALA A 53 0.76 14.33 -15.53
C ALA A 53 1.06 15.55 -16.41
N GLN A 54 0.60 16.74 -15.99
CA GLN A 54 0.86 17.96 -16.72
C GLN A 54 2.35 18.34 -16.72
N GLU A 55 3.06 18.16 -15.61
CA GLU A 55 4.51 18.42 -15.55
C GLU A 55 5.30 17.54 -16.54
N VAL A 56 4.88 16.28 -16.72
CA VAL A 56 5.47 15.39 -17.72
C VAL A 56 5.17 15.87 -19.14
N LEU A 57 3.91 16.25 -19.42
CA LEU A 57 3.50 16.73 -20.74
C LEU A 57 4.19 18.05 -21.11
N ASP A 58 4.35 18.95 -20.15
CA ASP A 58 4.99 20.25 -20.33
C ASP A 58 6.53 20.15 -20.32
N GLY A 59 7.08 18.99 -19.96
CA GLY A 59 8.53 18.78 -19.84
C GLY A 59 9.17 19.58 -18.71
N THR A 60 8.41 19.92 -17.67
CA THR A 60 8.88 20.75 -16.54
C THR A 60 9.45 19.93 -15.39
N VAL A 61 9.40 18.59 -15.49
CA VAL A 61 9.95 17.66 -14.51
C VAL A 61 11.06 16.81 -15.09
N GLU A 62 12.10 16.57 -14.29
CA GLU A 62 13.13 15.59 -14.63
C GLU A 62 12.60 14.16 -14.41
N LEU A 63 12.63 13.37 -15.49
CA LEU A 63 12.23 11.97 -15.45
C LEU A 63 13.41 11.07 -15.10
N VAL A 64 13.12 10.00 -14.38
CA VAL A 64 14.04 8.88 -14.18
C VAL A 64 13.52 7.64 -14.90
N SER A 65 14.40 6.69 -15.20
CA SER A 65 13.95 5.40 -15.71
C SER A 65 13.13 4.66 -14.65
N PHE A 66 12.30 3.73 -15.10
CA PHE A 66 11.49 2.91 -14.19
C PHE A 66 12.37 2.06 -13.25
N GLU A 67 13.51 1.56 -13.74
CA GLU A 67 14.48 0.78 -12.96
C GLU A 67 15.04 1.61 -11.79
N GLU A 68 15.37 2.87 -12.05
CA GLU A 68 15.84 3.79 -11.03
C GLU A 68 14.74 4.13 -10.03
N ALA A 69 13.52 4.43 -10.50
CA ALA A 69 12.37 4.67 -9.64
C ALA A 69 12.09 3.46 -8.72
N LYS A 70 12.10 2.24 -9.27
CA LYS A 70 11.91 0.99 -8.54
C LYS A 70 13.00 0.79 -7.48
N ARG A 71 14.27 1.00 -7.84
CA ARG A 71 15.40 0.92 -6.90
C ARG A 71 15.20 1.85 -5.71
N GLN A 72 14.84 3.11 -5.97
CA GLN A 72 14.58 4.09 -4.90
C GLN A 72 13.40 3.68 -4.01
N MET A 73 12.32 3.15 -4.59
CA MET A 73 11.17 2.64 -3.82
C MET A 73 11.56 1.50 -2.89
N GLU A 74 12.33 0.53 -3.39
CA GLU A 74 12.82 -0.59 -2.59
C GLU A 74 13.75 -0.14 -1.46
N GLU A 75 14.67 0.79 -1.72
CA GLU A 75 15.55 1.35 -0.70
C GLU A 75 14.77 2.05 0.41
N ARG A 76 13.76 2.86 0.07
CA ARG A 76 12.88 3.52 1.05
C ARG A 76 12.09 2.50 1.86
N ALA A 77 11.57 1.45 1.24
CA ALA A 77 10.83 0.40 1.92
C ALA A 77 11.71 -0.39 2.90
N ARG A 78 12.99 -0.61 2.58
CA ARG A 78 13.96 -1.26 3.49
C ARG A 78 14.27 -0.38 4.71
N ARG A 79 14.35 0.95 4.55
CA ARG A 79 14.62 1.89 5.65
C ARG A 79 13.47 2.06 6.65
N ARG A 80 12.25 1.66 6.28
CA ARG A 80 11.05 1.75 7.12
C ARG A 80 10.74 0.46 7.90
N ARG A 81 11.50 -0.61 7.66
CA ARG A 81 11.44 -1.87 8.40
C ARG A 81 12.46 -1.84 9.52
#